data_AF-A0A1F9NIE2-F1
#
_entry.id   AF-A0A1F9NIE2-F1
#
_cell.length_a   1.000
_cell.length_b   1.000
_cell.length_c   1.000
_cell.angle_alpha   90.00
_cell.angle_beta   90.00
_cell.angle_gamma   90.00
#
_symmetry.space_group_name_H-M   'P 1'
#
loop_
_entity.id
_entity.type
_entity.pdbx_description
1 polymer ?
#
loop_
_entity_poly.entity_id
_entity_poly.type
_entity_poly.pdbx_seq_one_letter_code
_entity_poly.pdbx_strand_id
1 'polypeptide(L)' 'MKKILCLLILLAVLGQAGCGQHSGKAVVIMQHPETMDFVDCKVDAWATPASYAKNAKCVEDLKNKGFVVWAER' A
#
# COMPACT_ATOMS: atom_id res chain seq x y z
N MET A 1 2.30 44.66 -19.51
CA MET A 1 1.28 43.60 -19.66
C MET A 1 1.81 42.26 -20.20
N LYS A 2 2.94 42.20 -20.92
CA LYS A 2 3.52 40.92 -21.42
C LYS A 2 4.19 40.03 -20.37
N LYS A 3 4.62 40.57 -19.22
CA LYS A 3 5.35 39.83 -18.18
C LYS A 3 4.49 38.89 -17.34
N ILE A 4 3.16 39.10 -17.31
CA ILE A 4 2.23 38.30 -16.51
C ILE A 4 1.86 36.99 -17.23
N LEU A 5 1.90 36.99 -18.57
CA LEU A 5 1.54 35.82 -19.38
C LEU A 5 2.53 34.66 -19.22
N CYS A 6 3.82 34.95 -19.03
CA CYS A 6 4.84 33.92 -18.81
C CYS A 6 4.73 33.25 -17.42
N LEU A 7 4.20 33.94 -16.42
CA LEU A 7 4.10 33.41 -15.05
C LEU A 7 2.99 32.35 -14.93
N LEU A 8 1.90 32.51 -15.69
CA LEU A 8 0.76 31.60 -15.69
C LEU A 8 1.09 30.24 -16.33
N ILE A 9 2.02 30.22 -17.29
CA ILE A 9 2.45 28.98 -17.95
C ILE A 9 3.34 28.14 -17.02
N LEU A 10 4.17 28.76 -16.18
CA LEU A 10 5.01 28.02 -15.22
C LEU A 10 4.18 27.36 -14.09
N LEU A 11 3.09 27.98 -13.64
CA LEU A 11 2.21 27.36 -12.63
C LEU A 11 1.46 26.13 -13.17
N ALA A 12 1.16 26.09 -14.48
CA ALA A 12 0.44 24.97 -15.09
C ALA A 12 1.28 23.68 -15.14
N VAL A 13 2.62 23.76 -15.12
CA VAL A 13 3.52 22.60 -15.18
C VAL A 13 3.71 21.95 -13.80
N LEU A 14 3.53 22.71 -12.71
CA LEU A 14 3.67 22.21 -11.33
C LEU A 14 2.43 21.46 -10.82
N GLY A 15 1.29 21.54 -11.51
CA GLY A 15 0.03 20.89 -11.12
C GLY A 15 -0.06 19.40 -11.40
N GLN A 16 0.93 18.80 -12.06
CA GLN A 16 0.93 17.35 -12.40
C GLN A 16 1.82 16.50 -11.48
N ALA A 17 2.35 17.05 -10.38
CA ALA A 17 2.79 16.23 -9.26
C ALA A 17 1.57 15.83 -8.43
N GLY A 18 0.58 15.19 -9.07
CA GLY A 18 -0.38 14.38 -8.34
C GLY A 18 0.43 13.28 -7.69
N CYS A 19 0.64 13.37 -6.37
CA CYS A 19 0.94 12.23 -5.55
C CYS A 19 -0.19 11.22 -5.80
N GLY A 20 -0.03 10.40 -6.84
CA GLY A 20 -0.66 9.10 -6.90
C GLY A 20 -0.11 8.37 -5.71
N GLN A 21 -0.76 8.54 -4.56
CA GLN A 21 -0.68 7.59 -3.47
C GLN A 21 -1.13 6.31 -4.14
N HIS A 22 -0.13 5.53 -4.57
CA HIS A 22 -0.30 4.18 -5.03
C HIS A 22 -1.15 3.56 -3.93
N SER A 23 -2.43 3.33 -4.22
CA SER A 23 -3.26 2.43 -3.46
C SER A 23 -2.64 1.05 -3.73
N GLY A 24 -1.45 0.86 -3.15
CA GLY A 24 -0.66 -0.32 -3.29
C GLY A 24 -1.49 -1.44 -2.70
N LYS A 25 -1.66 -2.48 -3.49
CA LYS A 25 -2.31 -3.71 -3.03
C LYS A 25 -1.58 -4.12 -1.75
N ALA A 26 -2.25 -3.99 -0.61
CA ALA A 26 -1.60 -4.23 0.66
C ALA A 26 -1.24 -5.72 0.77
N VAL A 27 0.06 -5.99 0.87
CA VAL A 27 0.60 -7.31 1.19
C VAL A 27 1.29 -7.22 2.54
N VAL A 28 0.78 -7.97 3.51
CA VAL A 28 1.43 -8.15 4.81
C VAL A 28 2.16 -9.47 4.77
N ILE A 29 3.48 -9.43 4.92
CA ILE A 29 4.35 -10.59 4.93
C ILE A 29 4.54 -11.00 6.39
N MET A 30 4.12 -12.22 6.71
CA MET A 30 4.21 -12.81 8.04
C MET A 30 5.39 -13.77 8.09
N GLN A 31 6.15 -13.79 9.19
CA GLN A 31 7.27 -14.69 9.41
C GLN A 31 7.08 -15.49 10.70
N HIS A 32 7.33 -16.80 10.68
CA HIS A 32 7.41 -17.59 11.91
C HIS A 32 8.87 -17.55 12.45
N PRO A 33 9.11 -17.09 13.68
CA PRO A 33 10.46 -16.81 14.17
C PRO A 33 11.31 -18.08 14.40
N GLU A 34 10.69 -19.22 14.69
CA GLU A 34 11.41 -20.47 14.97
C GLU A 34 11.75 -21.26 13.71
N THR A 35 10.86 -21.25 12.71
CA THR A 35 11.00 -22.06 11.49
C THR A 35 11.50 -21.24 10.31
N MET A 36 11.48 -19.91 10.43
CA MET A 36 11.80 -18.96 9.36
C MET A 36 10.85 -19.06 8.15
N ASP A 37 9.63 -19.58 8.35
CA ASP A 37 8.62 -19.66 7.30
C ASP A 37 7.99 -18.29 7.01
N PHE A 38 7.70 -18.02 5.73
CA PHE A 38 7.07 -16.78 5.29
C PHE A 38 5.71 -17.05 4.66
N VAL A 39 4.71 -16.24 5.02
CA VAL A 39 3.35 -16.31 4.48
C VAL A 39 2.86 -14.93 4.12
N ASP A 40 2.31 -14.77 2.92
CA ASP A 40 1.76 -13.50 2.44
C ASP A 40 0.25 -13.42 2.69
N CYS A 41 -0.19 -12.42 3.45
CA CYS A 41 -1.59 -11.98 3.44
C CYS A 41 -1.77 -10.90 2.38
N LYS A 42 -2.55 -11.18 1.32
CA LYS A 42 -2.72 -10.30 0.14
C LYS A 42 -4.12 -9.73 0.06
N VAL A 43 -4.22 -8.46 -0.26
CA VAL A 43 -5.43 -7.83 -0.79
C VAL A 43 -5.59 -8.22 -2.26
N ASP A 44 -6.84 -8.47 -2.70
CA ASP A 44 -7.09 -8.89 -4.08
C ASP A 44 -6.79 -7.78 -5.09
N ALA A 45 -6.80 -8.13 -6.38
CA ALA A 45 -6.47 -7.19 -7.44
C ALA A 45 -7.42 -5.98 -7.53
N TRP A 46 -8.62 -6.10 -6.94
CA TRP A 46 -9.70 -5.13 -6.99
C TRP A 46 -9.78 -4.29 -5.70
N ALA A 47 -8.93 -4.57 -4.70
CA ALA A 47 -8.88 -3.87 -3.42
C ALA A 47 -10.26 -3.68 -2.78
N THR A 48 -11.12 -4.70 -2.87
CA THR A 48 -12.48 -4.61 -2.33
C THR A 48 -12.46 -4.53 -0.81
N PRO A 49 -13.44 -3.90 -0.15
CA PRO A 49 -13.54 -3.91 1.32
C PRO A 49 -13.50 -5.32 1.92
N ALA A 50 -14.14 -6.29 1.24
CA ALA A 50 -14.11 -7.69 1.64
C ALA A 50 -12.70 -8.29 1.59
N SER A 51 -11.86 -7.89 0.63
CA SER A 51 -10.48 -8.35 0.54
C SER A 51 -9.57 -7.77 1.62
N TYR A 52 -9.79 -6.53 2.03
CA TYR A 52 -9.15 -5.95 3.20
C TYR A 52 -9.55 -6.67 4.48
N ALA A 53 -10.84 -7.01 4.65
CA ALA A 53 -11.29 -7.80 5.79
C ALA A 53 -10.65 -9.20 5.82
N LYS A 54 -10.54 -9.87 4.66
CA LYS A 54 -9.84 -11.16 4.54
C LYS A 54 -8.35 -11.04 4.86
N ASN A 55 -7.70 -9.96 4.43
CA ASN A 55 -6.31 -9.68 4.74
C ASN A 55 -6.10 -9.53 6.26
N ALA A 56 -6.91 -8.69 6.92
CA ALA A 56 -6.86 -8.51 8.37
C ALA A 56 -7.06 -9.83 9.12
N LYS A 57 -8.03 -10.64 8.68
CA LYS A 57 -8.27 -11.97 9.26
C LYS A 57 -7.07 -12.91 9.07
N CYS A 58 -6.44 -12.92 7.89
CA CYS A 58 -5.24 -13.71 7.63
C CYS A 58 -4.11 -13.34 8.60
N VAL A 59 -3.87 -12.04 8.82
CA VAL A 59 -2.84 -11.54 9.75
C VAL A 59 -3.15 -11.98 11.19
N GLU A 60 -4.40 -11.85 11.64
CA GLU A 60 -4.81 -12.26 12.98
C GLU A 60 -4.66 -13.78 13.18
N ASP A 61 -5.14 -14.59 12.23
CA ASP A 61 -5.06 -16.05 12.29
C ASP A 61 -3.60 -16.53 12.32
N LEU A 62 -2.68 -15.85 11.62
CA LEU A 62 -1.24 -16.15 11.63
C LEU A 62 -0.55 -15.69 12.91
N LYS A 63 -0.92 -14.52 13.46
CA LYS A 63 -0.44 -14.07 14.78
C LYS A 63 -0.79 -15.08 15.87
N ASN A 64 -2.01 -15.62 15.85
CA ASN A 64 -2.45 -16.67 16.77
C ASN A 64 -1.68 -17.99 16.62
N LYS A 65 -1.00 -18.19 15.48
CA LYS A 65 -0.12 -19.33 15.20
C LYS A 65 1.36 -19.04 15.47
N GLY A 66 1.68 -17.90 16.09
CA GLY A 66 3.06 -17.54 16.43
C GLY A 66 3.83 -16.81 15.32
N PHE A 67 3.19 -16.46 14.21
CA PHE A 67 3.84 -15.61 13.20
C PHE A 67 3.86 -14.14 13.63
N VAL A 68 4.89 -13.42 13.21
CA VAL A 68 5.05 -11.97 13.40
C VAL A 68 5.00 -11.25 12.06
N VAL A 69 4.62 -9.97 12.07
CA VAL A 69 4.69 -9.14 10.85
C VAL A 69 6.15 -8.86 10.56
N TRP A 70 6.60 -9.21 9.35
CA TRP A 70 7.97 -9.00 8.89
C TRP A 70 8.08 -7.75 8.00
N ALA A 71 7.14 -7.57 7.07
CA ALA A 71 7.07 -6.38 6.23
C ALA A 71 5.65 -6.12 5.70
N GLU A 72 5.41 -4.88 5.29
CA GLU A 72 4.17 -4.44 4.63
C GLU A 72 4.55 -3.68 3.34
N ARG A 73 3.83 -3.92 2.25
CA ARG A 73 4.06 -3.27 0.95
C ARG A 73 2.77 -3.08 0.16
#